data_AF-A0A963DTH7-F1
#
_entry.id   AF-A0A963DTH7-F1
#
_cell.length_a   1.000
_cell.length_b   1.000
_cell.length_c   1.000
_cell.angle_alpha   90.00
_cell.angle_beta   90.00
_cell.angle_gamma   90.00
#
_symmetry.space_group_name_H-M   'P 1'
#
loop_
_entity.id
_entity.type
_entity.pdbx_description
1 polymer ?
#
loop_
_entity_poly.entity_id
_entity_poly.type
_entity_poly.pdbx_seq_one_letter_code
_entity_poly.pdbx_strand_id
1 'polypeptide(L)' 'DHGHQLLFLPPYSPDLNPIENYWAILKGKLRKIVGNFQNLFDALAAVFQTI' A
#
# COMPACT_ATOMS: atom_id res chain seq x y z
N ASP A 1 -19.56 -19.53 7.93
CA ASP A 1 -18.49 -18.69 8.52
C ASP A 1 -17.14 -19.02 7.91
N HIS A 2 -16.39 -18.00 7.45
CA HIS A 2 -15.17 -18.17 6.65
C HIS A 2 -13.88 -18.29 7.49
N GLY A 3 -13.98 -18.54 8.81
CA GLY A 3 -12.83 -18.79 9.69
C GLY A 3 -11.95 -17.57 10.01
N HIS A 4 -12.44 -16.35 9.78
CA HIS A 4 -11.67 -15.13 10.05
C HIS A 4 -11.78 -14.67 11.51
N GLN A 5 -10.73 -14.03 12.00
CA GLN A 5 -10.67 -13.39 13.31
C GLN A 5 -10.46 -11.88 13.15
N LEU A 6 -11.24 -11.09 13.89
CA LEU A 6 -11.08 -9.64 13.93
C LEU A 6 -9.94 -9.28 14.89
N LEU A 7 -8.99 -8.48 14.39
CA LEU A 7 -7.92 -7.92 15.20
C LEU A 7 -8.30 -6.50 15.62
N PHE A 8 -8.20 -6.20 16.93
CA PHE A 8 -8.45 -4.87 17.45
C PHE A 8 -7.30 -3.92 17.06
N LEU A 9 -7.66 -2.76 16.52
CA LEU A 9 -6.74 -1.64 16.27
C LEU A 9 -7.26 -0.42 17.06
N PRO A 10 -6.47 0.15 17.98
CA PRO A 10 -6.90 1.32 18.74
C PRO A 10 -7.06 2.55 17.83
N PRO A 11 -7.96 3.49 18.19
CA PRO A 11 -8.16 4.73 17.44
C PRO A 11 -6.86 5.53 17.26
N TYR A 12 -6.72 6.18 16.11
CA TYR A 12 -5.58 7.06 15.78
C TYR A 12 -4.19 6.43 15.99
N SER A 13 -4.08 5.10 15.88
CA SER A 13 -2.82 4.37 16.03
C SER A 13 -2.32 3.80 14.69
N PRO A 14 -2.00 4.66 13.70
CA PRO A 14 -1.53 4.21 12.39
C PRO A 14 -0.24 3.39 12.52
N ASP A 15 0.60 3.69 13.51
CA ASP A 15 1.85 2.96 13.78
C ASP A 15 1.63 1.47 14.10
N LEU A 16 0.43 1.11 14.57
CA LEU A 16 0.04 -0.27 14.87
C LEU A 16 -0.64 -0.97 13.69
N ASN A 17 -0.89 -0.27 12.58
CA ASN A 17 -1.51 -0.84 11.38
C ASN A 17 -0.42 -1.18 10.35
N PRO A 18 -0.09 -2.48 10.12
CA PRO A 18 1.02 -2.88 9.27
C PRO A 18 0.93 -2.37 7.82
N ILE A 19 -0.28 -2.07 7.33
CA ILE A 19 -0.48 -1.55 5.97
C ILE A 19 0.16 -0.16 5.77
N GLU A 20 0.34 0.63 6.83
CA GLU A 20 0.94 1.97 6.72
C GLU A 20 2.40 1.91 6.27
N ASN A 21 3.15 0.92 6.75
CA ASN A 21 4.51 0.64 6.30
C ASN A 21 4.55 0.26 4.82
N TYR A 22 3.57 -0.56 4.38
CA TYR A 22 3.43 -0.92 2.98
C TYR A 22 3.13 0.30 2.10
N TRP A 23 2.23 1.18 2.53
CA TRP A 23 1.91 2.41 1.82
C TRP A 23 3.11 3.37 1.70
N ALA A 24 3.96 3.45 2.73
CA ALA A 24 5.19 4.24 2.67
C ALA A 24 6.13 3.74 1.56
N ILE A 25 6.34 2.42 1.47
CA ILE A 25 7.18 1.78 0.44
C ILE A 25 6.56 1.97 -0.95
N LEU A 26 5.26 1.68 -1.09
CA LEU A 26 4.53 1.80 -2.36
C LEU A 26 4.63 3.23 -2.91
N LYS A 27 4.30 4.24 -2.10
CA LYS A 27 4.38 5.65 -2.50
C LYS A 27 5.83 6.04 -2.85
N GLY A 28 6.81 5.52 -2.13
CA GLY A 28 8.23 5.76 -2.40
C GLY A 28 8.67 5.25 -3.78
N LYS A 29 8.26 4.03 -4.16
CA LYS A 29 8.53 3.47 -5.49
C LYS A 29 7.73 4.18 -6.59
N LEU A 30 6.44 4.45 -6.34
CA LEU A 30 5.55 5.08 -7.32
C LEU A 30 6.03 6.46 -7.74
N ARG A 31 6.46 7.32 -6.79
CA ARG A 31 6.98 8.66 -7.11
C ARG A 31 8.16 8.65 -8.10
N LYS A 32 8.94 7.56 -8.14
CA LYS A 32 10.09 7.44 -9.04
C LYS A 32 9.69 7.13 -10.48
N ILE A 33 8.55 6.46 -10.69
CA ILE A 33 8.17 5.94 -12.01
C ILE A 33 6.89 6.55 -12.57
N VAL A 34 6.08 7.22 -11.75
CA VAL A 34 4.73 7.69 -12.15
C VAL A 34 4.75 8.59 -13.38
N GLY A 35 5.79 9.41 -13.57
CA GLY A 35 5.95 10.28 -14.74
C GLY A 35 6.19 9.53 -16.06
N ASN A 36 6.50 8.23 -16.00
CA ASN A 36 6.73 7.39 -17.19
C ASN A 36 5.43 6.76 -17.72
N PHE A 37 4.31 6.93 -17.02
CA PHE A 37 3.03 6.33 -17.36
C PHE A 37 2.01 7.42 -17.69
N GLN A 38 1.09 7.12 -18.60
CA GLN A 38 -0.02 8.02 -18.94
C GLN A 38 -1.13 8.04 -17.88
N ASN A 39 -1.22 6.99 -17.07
CA ASN A 39 -2.20 6.89 -16.00
C ASN A 39 -1.61 6.27 -14.73
N LEU A 40 -2.26 6.58 -13.61
CA LEU A 40 -1.83 6.14 -12.29
C LEU A 40 -1.99 4.62 -12.10
N PHE A 41 -2.98 4.01 -12.76
CA PHE A 41 -3.29 2.60 -12.58
C PHE A 41 -2.17 1.69 -13.13
N ASP A 42 -1.67 1.98 -14.32
CA ASP A 42 -0.55 1.25 -14.93
C ASP A 42 0.73 1.43 -14.13
N ALA A 43 0.99 2.65 -13.63
CA ALA A 43 2.12 2.91 -12.75
C ALA A 43 2.00 2.10 -11.44
N LEU A 44 0.81 2.06 -10.83
CA LEU A 44 0.55 1.26 -9.64
C LEU A 44 0.74 -0.23 -9.92
N ALA A 45 0.14 -0.76 -10.98
CA ALA A 45 0.28 -2.16 -11.40
C ALA A 45 1.76 -2.53 -11.57
N ALA A 46 2.55 -1.67 -12.22
CA ALA A 46 3.98 -1.87 -12.35
C ALA A 46 4.70 -1.90 -11.00
N VAL A 47 4.38 -0.98 -10.07
CA VAL A 47 5.00 -0.99 -8.72
C VAL A 47 4.61 -2.24 -7.94
N PHE A 48 3.35 -2.67 -7.99
CA PHE A 48 2.88 -3.86 -7.29
C PHE A 48 3.63 -5.14 -7.71
N GLN A 49 4.09 -5.23 -8.96
CA GLN A 49 4.94 -6.35 -9.43
C GLN A 49 6.38 -6.31 -8.87
N THR A 50 6.78 -5.22 -8.21
CA THR A 50 8.14 -5.05 -7.68
C THR A 50 8.23 -5.13 -6.16
N ILE A 51 7.09 -5.13 -5.45
CA ILE A 51 7.02 -5.26 -3.98
C ILE A 51 6.75 -6.72 -3.67
#